data_AF-A0A7S3U0I9-F1
#
_entry.id   AF-A0A7S3U0I9-F1
#
_cell.length_a   1.000
_cell.length_b   1.000
_cell.length_c   1.000
_cell.angle_alpha   90.00
_cell.angle_beta   90.00
_cell.angle_gamma   90.00
#
_symmetry.space_group_name_H-M   'P 1'
#
loop_
_entity.id
_entity.type
_entity.pdbx_description
1 polymer ?
#
loop_
_entity_poly.entity_id
_entity_poly.type
_entity_poly.pdbx_seq_one_letter_code
_entity_poly.pdbx_strand_id
1 'polypeptide(L)'
;ERSRSRLGAPIHTYTHMINGVPTGGAPPAKSAASCCGPDELSLDISRCEVLNASNPAALAAVLGGGGELRSDCDEQLLITIAFPSAVKLHSIVLEGPGSAPDEIRLFLNRTAMGFDDAEAEEPLQALPLDEARRSGAPLLLQYVKFQNVSTLTLFAPSNQEESEVTTLHRLRFFGSVHDTTNMKEFKRVG
;
A
#
# COMPACT_ATOMS: atom_id res chain seq x y z
N GLU A 1 -31.56 63.38 -42.24
CA GLU A 1 -31.06 63.49 -40.87
C GLU A 1 -31.53 62.28 -40.07
N ARG A 2 -30.55 61.51 -39.57
CA ARG A 2 -30.57 60.52 -38.48
C ARG A 2 -31.71 59.47 -38.37
N SER A 3 -31.29 58.24 -38.66
CA SER A 3 -31.38 57.07 -37.78
C SER A 3 -32.76 56.41 -37.61
N ARG A 4 -33.08 55.51 -38.54
CA ARG A 4 -34.05 54.42 -38.33
C ARG A 4 -33.38 53.29 -37.54
N SER A 5 -33.62 53.27 -36.24
CA SER A 5 -33.30 52.18 -35.32
C SER A 5 -34.09 50.93 -35.73
N ARG A 6 -33.39 49.85 -36.05
CA ARG A 6 -33.99 48.57 -36.47
C ARG A 6 -34.25 47.66 -35.27
N LEU A 7 -35.39 46.99 -35.33
CA LEU A 7 -35.66 45.60 -34.96
C LEU A 7 -35.49 45.21 -33.48
N GLY A 8 -36.62 45.19 -32.77
CA GLY A 8 -36.87 44.28 -31.66
C GLY A 8 -37.63 43.05 -32.15
N ALA A 9 -37.07 41.87 -31.94
CA ALA A 9 -37.78 40.60 -32.07
C ALA A 9 -37.32 39.70 -30.91
N PRO A 10 -38.24 39.20 -30.09
CA PRO A 10 -37.97 38.04 -29.25
C PRO A 10 -39.08 37.01 -29.38
N ILE A 11 -38.78 35.77 -29.79
CA ILE A 11 -39.32 34.59 -29.07
C ILE A 11 -38.42 33.37 -29.29
N HIS A 12 -38.26 32.68 -28.17
CA HIS A 12 -37.45 31.52 -27.81
C HIS A 12 -38.15 30.21 -28.19
N THR A 13 -37.47 29.24 -28.82
CA THR A 13 -37.63 27.77 -28.58
C THR A 13 -36.44 27.06 -29.26
N TYR A 14 -35.39 26.63 -28.56
CA TYR A 14 -35.17 25.42 -27.73
C TYR A 14 -34.74 24.16 -28.51
N THR A 15 -33.65 23.56 -28.02
CA THR A 15 -33.20 22.15 -28.11
C THR A 15 -32.16 21.71 -29.16
N HIS A 16 -30.95 21.51 -28.61
CA HIS A 16 -29.97 20.44 -28.79
C HIS A 16 -29.14 20.31 -30.07
N MET A 17 -27.95 20.90 -30.02
CA MET A 17 -26.71 20.23 -30.45
C MET A 17 -25.75 20.22 -29.26
N ILE A 18 -25.42 19.03 -28.74
CA ILE A 18 -24.25 18.86 -27.88
C ILE A 18 -23.26 17.94 -28.57
N ASN A 19 -22.06 18.49 -28.76
CA ASN A 19 -20.86 17.82 -29.23
C ASN A 19 -20.37 16.83 -28.16
N GLY A 20 -20.25 15.55 -28.52
CA GLY A 20 -19.53 14.54 -27.74
C GLY A 20 -18.12 14.35 -28.29
N VAL A 21 -17.15 14.92 -27.58
CA VAL A 21 -15.69 14.85 -27.79
C VAL A 21 -15.17 13.41 -27.57
N PRO A 22 -13.99 13.05 -28.11
CA PRO A 22 -13.45 11.69 -28.10
C PRO A 22 -12.97 11.27 -26.71
N THR A 23 -13.34 10.07 -26.27
CA THR A 23 -12.73 9.41 -25.11
C THR A 23 -11.32 8.95 -25.49
N GLY A 24 -10.34 9.82 -25.23
CA GLY A 24 -8.95 9.46 -25.16
C GLY A 24 -8.76 8.38 -24.10
N GLY A 25 -8.20 7.24 -24.52
CA GLY A 25 -7.70 6.23 -23.60
C GLY A 25 -6.65 6.88 -22.70
N ALA A 26 -6.92 6.88 -21.41
CA ALA A 26 -5.92 7.22 -20.40
C ALA A 26 -4.76 6.22 -20.53
N PRO A 27 -3.50 6.68 -20.61
CA PRO A 27 -2.38 5.79 -20.35
C PRO A 27 -2.41 5.37 -18.86
N PRO A 28 -2.05 4.12 -18.50
CA PRO A 28 -1.86 3.76 -17.11
C PRO A 28 -0.75 4.63 -16.52
N ALA A 29 -1.03 5.18 -15.34
CA ALA A 29 -0.13 6.04 -14.58
C ALA A 29 1.26 5.37 -14.46
N LYS A 30 2.27 5.94 -15.13
CA LYS A 30 3.66 5.71 -14.76
C LYS A 30 3.96 6.63 -13.60
N SER A 31 4.33 6.05 -12.47
CA SER A 31 4.76 6.74 -11.24
C SER A 31 5.67 7.92 -11.56
N ALA A 32 5.27 9.08 -11.06
CA ALA A 32 6.04 10.29 -11.08
C ALA A 32 7.29 10.14 -10.20
N ALA A 33 8.42 10.58 -10.74
CA ALA A 33 9.69 10.70 -10.04
C ALA A 33 9.65 11.79 -8.95
N SER A 34 10.34 11.59 -7.82
CA SER A 34 10.90 12.69 -7.00
C SER A 34 12.01 12.22 -6.04
N CYS A 35 13.18 12.85 -6.21
CA CYS A 35 14.26 13.18 -5.27
C CYS A 35 14.31 12.49 -3.88
N CYS A 36 15.37 11.70 -3.67
CA CYS A 36 16.07 11.45 -2.40
C CYS A 36 15.25 10.90 -1.22
N GLY A 37 14.56 9.79 -1.44
CA GLY A 37 14.02 8.90 -0.39
C GLY A 37 14.04 7.45 -0.86
N PRO A 38 13.92 6.46 0.05
CA PRO A 38 13.72 5.07 -0.37
C PRO A 38 12.42 4.95 -1.19
N ASP A 39 12.46 4.19 -2.30
CA ASP A 39 11.32 4.04 -3.23
C ASP A 39 10.25 3.11 -2.65
N GLU A 40 8.98 3.35 -2.98
CA GLU A 40 7.87 2.47 -2.58
C GLU A 40 7.95 1.15 -3.34
N LEU A 41 8.01 0.04 -2.61
CA LEU A 41 8.20 -1.28 -3.20
C LEU A 41 6.88 -1.83 -3.72
N SER A 42 6.91 -2.32 -4.96
CA SER A 42 5.79 -3.05 -5.55
C SER A 42 5.61 -4.41 -4.88
N LEU A 43 4.36 -4.73 -4.52
CA LEU A 43 3.97 -5.96 -3.84
C LEU A 43 3.16 -6.86 -4.77
N ASP A 44 3.30 -8.17 -4.63
CA ASP A 44 2.51 -9.14 -5.36
C ASP A 44 1.23 -9.47 -4.57
N ILE A 45 0.18 -8.64 -4.74
CA ILE A 45 -1.08 -8.74 -4.00
C ILE A 45 -1.71 -10.14 -4.11
N SER A 46 -1.50 -10.83 -5.24
CA SER A 46 -2.03 -12.19 -5.48
C SER A 46 -1.40 -13.25 -4.59
N ARG A 47 -0.19 -12.99 -4.07
CA ARG A 47 0.56 -13.88 -3.18
C ARG A 47 0.56 -13.38 -1.73
N CYS A 48 -0.11 -12.27 -1.46
CA CYS A 48 -0.27 -11.77 -0.10
C CYS A 48 -1.43 -12.50 0.58
N GLU A 49 -1.24 -12.81 1.86
CA GLU A 49 -2.23 -13.52 2.68
C GLU A 49 -2.39 -12.79 4.01
N VAL A 50 -3.58 -12.87 4.58
CA VAL A 50 -3.86 -12.35 5.92
C VAL A 50 -4.68 -13.36 6.70
N LEU A 51 -4.26 -13.60 7.94
CA LEU A 51 -4.93 -14.48 8.89
C LEU A 51 -5.56 -13.65 10.02
N ASN A 52 -6.69 -14.14 10.53
CA ASN A 52 -7.53 -13.48 11.53
C ASN A 52 -8.02 -12.07 11.13
N ALA A 53 -8.25 -11.83 9.83
CA ALA A 53 -8.90 -10.61 9.35
C ALA A 53 -10.37 -10.84 9.04
N SER A 54 -11.24 -9.96 9.54
CA SER A 54 -12.68 -9.98 9.24
C SER A 54 -12.95 -9.64 7.76
N ASN A 55 -12.06 -8.85 7.16
CA ASN A 55 -12.14 -8.48 5.75
C ASN A 55 -10.80 -8.70 5.02
N PRO A 56 -10.48 -9.94 4.62
CA PRO A 56 -9.22 -10.23 3.93
C PRO A 56 -9.12 -9.55 2.57
N ALA A 57 -10.25 -9.24 1.91
CA ALA A 57 -10.26 -8.52 0.64
C ALA A 57 -9.77 -7.06 0.76
N ALA A 58 -9.86 -6.45 1.95
CA ALA A 58 -9.35 -5.12 2.21
C ALA A 58 -7.82 -5.05 2.22
N LEU A 59 -7.11 -6.17 2.31
CA LEU A 59 -5.64 -6.20 2.30
C LEU A 59 -5.08 -5.49 1.05
N ALA A 60 -5.64 -5.78 -0.12
CA ALA A 60 -5.25 -5.14 -1.38
C ALA A 60 -5.41 -3.60 -1.33
N ALA A 61 -6.48 -3.13 -0.69
CA ALA A 61 -6.77 -1.71 -0.55
C ALA A 61 -5.78 -1.05 0.44
N VAL A 62 -5.56 -1.66 1.60
CA VAL A 62 -4.61 -1.20 2.63
C VAL A 62 -3.19 -1.10 2.09
N LEU A 63 -2.75 -2.08 1.29
CA LEU A 63 -1.46 -2.07 0.60
C LEU A 63 -1.41 -1.03 -0.53
N GLY A 64 -2.54 -0.78 -1.20
CA GLY A 64 -2.69 0.22 -2.27
C GLY A 64 -2.80 1.66 -1.79
N GLY A 65 -2.62 1.93 -0.48
CA GLY A 65 -2.67 3.28 0.05
C GLY A 65 -4.03 3.72 0.58
N GLY A 66 -5.00 2.83 0.75
CA GLY A 66 -6.25 3.19 1.41
C GLY A 66 -7.19 2.01 1.60
N GLY A 67 -7.69 1.84 2.82
CA GLY A 67 -8.61 0.78 3.16
C GLY A 67 -8.75 0.68 4.66
N GLU A 68 -9.38 -0.39 5.11
CA GLU A 68 -9.49 -0.72 6.51
C GLU A 68 -9.47 -2.23 6.66
N LEU A 69 -8.37 -2.73 7.19
CA LEU A 69 -8.20 -4.13 7.57
C LEU A 69 -8.47 -4.23 9.07
N ARG A 70 -9.43 -5.06 9.45
CA ARG A 70 -9.81 -5.32 10.85
C ARG A 70 -9.61 -6.78 11.18
N SER A 71 -9.18 -7.08 12.40
CA SER A 71 -9.19 -8.44 12.90
C SER A 71 -10.62 -8.92 13.20
N ASP A 72 -10.85 -10.24 13.15
CA ASP A 72 -12.19 -10.83 13.28
C ASP A 72 -12.53 -11.28 14.70
N CYS A 73 -11.65 -12.07 15.31
CA CYS A 73 -11.94 -12.73 16.58
C CYS A 73 -11.22 -12.10 17.77
N ASP A 74 -10.00 -11.59 17.57
CA ASP A 74 -9.11 -11.14 18.64
C ASP A 74 -8.15 -10.05 18.14
N GLU A 75 -7.31 -9.52 19.02
CA GLU A 75 -6.27 -8.51 18.70
C GLU A 75 -5.11 -9.04 17.83
N GLN A 76 -4.97 -10.36 17.72
CA GLN A 76 -3.89 -10.98 16.97
C GLN A 76 -4.13 -10.90 15.47
N LEU A 77 -3.15 -10.40 14.71
CA LEU A 77 -3.24 -10.31 13.24
C LEU A 77 -1.93 -10.75 12.60
N LEU A 78 -2.01 -11.58 11.56
CA LEU A 78 -0.83 -12.03 10.81
C LEU A 78 -1.01 -11.73 9.33
N ILE A 79 -0.08 -10.96 8.78
CA ILE A 79 -0.11 -10.49 7.39
C ILE A 79 1.16 -10.99 6.71
N THR A 80 1.01 -11.81 5.69
CA THR A 80 2.12 -12.28 4.85
C THR A 80 2.13 -11.52 3.53
N ILE A 81 3.21 -10.80 3.27
CA ILE A 81 3.43 -9.98 2.09
C ILE A 81 4.49 -10.63 1.22
N ALA A 82 4.17 -10.89 -0.03
CA ALA A 82 5.10 -11.41 -1.02
C ALA A 82 5.55 -10.30 -1.97
N PHE A 83 6.85 -10.23 -2.21
CA PHE A 83 7.44 -9.35 -3.20
C PHE A 83 7.63 -10.10 -4.53
N PRO A 84 7.45 -9.43 -5.68
CA PRO A 84 7.59 -10.07 -7.00
C PRO A 84 9.04 -10.48 -7.29
N SER A 85 9.99 -9.79 -6.70
CA SER A 85 11.43 -10.06 -6.75
C SER A 85 12.02 -9.87 -5.36
N ALA A 86 13.21 -10.43 -5.10
CA ALA A 86 13.91 -10.11 -3.86
C ALA A 86 14.15 -8.60 -3.76
N VAL A 87 13.89 -8.02 -2.58
CA VAL A 87 14.06 -6.58 -2.31
C VAL A 87 14.88 -6.36 -1.05
N LYS A 88 15.39 -5.15 -0.92
CA LYS A 88 16.04 -4.65 0.29
C LYS A 88 15.07 -3.73 1.01
N LEU A 89 14.64 -4.09 2.21
CA LEU A 89 13.75 -3.23 3.00
C LEU A 89 14.56 -2.25 3.84
N HIS A 90 14.22 -0.98 3.73
CA HIS A 90 14.85 0.10 4.52
C HIS A 90 13.89 0.59 5.60
N SER A 91 12.62 0.79 5.26
CA SER A 91 11.62 1.34 6.17
C SER A 91 10.23 0.83 5.86
N ILE A 92 9.38 0.82 6.88
CA ILE A 92 7.95 0.47 6.75
C ILE A 92 7.15 1.66 7.24
N VAL A 93 6.07 2.00 6.57
CA VAL A 93 5.11 2.98 7.06
C VAL A 93 3.80 2.25 7.29
N LEU A 94 3.24 2.43 8.47
CA LEU A 94 1.95 1.90 8.83
C LEU A 94 1.09 3.03 9.38
N GLU A 95 -0.16 3.08 8.95
CA GLU A 95 -1.15 4.04 9.45
C GLU A 95 -2.34 3.27 10.00
N GLY A 96 -2.80 3.63 11.18
CA GLY A 96 -3.91 2.98 11.87
C GLY A 96 -4.53 3.86 12.96
N PRO A 97 -5.78 3.58 13.34
CA PRO A 97 -6.49 4.33 14.36
C PRO A 97 -5.99 3.96 15.78
N GLY A 98 -6.75 4.38 16.79
CA GLY A 98 -6.61 3.96 18.20
C GLY A 98 -6.23 2.48 18.38
N SER A 99 -7.01 1.62 17.74
CA SER A 99 -6.90 0.16 17.76
C SER A 99 -5.80 -0.42 16.84
N ALA A 100 -4.79 0.35 16.47
CA ALA A 100 -3.60 -0.17 15.78
C ALA A 100 -2.81 -1.11 16.71
N PRO A 101 -2.02 -2.05 16.15
CA PRO A 101 -1.19 -2.93 16.97
C PRO A 101 -0.14 -2.13 17.75
N ASP A 102 0.20 -2.57 18.96
CA ASP A 102 1.25 -1.93 19.79
C ASP A 102 2.65 -2.31 19.30
N GLU A 103 2.83 -3.56 18.91
CA GLU A 103 4.10 -4.06 18.38
C GLU A 103 3.84 -4.86 17.11
N ILE A 104 4.75 -4.73 16.13
CA ILE A 104 4.80 -5.62 14.97
C ILE A 104 6.11 -6.36 14.94
N ARG A 105 6.00 -7.68 14.90
CA ARG A 105 7.08 -8.63 14.74
C ARG A 105 7.27 -8.98 13.28
N LEU A 106 8.50 -8.86 12.79
CA LEU A 106 8.83 -9.09 11.38
C LEU A 106 9.61 -10.38 11.20
N PHE A 107 9.19 -11.18 10.22
CA PHE A 107 9.84 -12.43 9.82
C PHE A 107 10.10 -12.43 8.31
N LEU A 108 11.25 -12.97 7.89
CA LEU A 108 11.69 -12.95 6.49
C LEU A 108 11.72 -14.34 5.87
N ASN A 109 11.35 -14.41 4.59
CA ASN A 109 11.42 -15.61 3.76
C ASN A 109 10.70 -16.82 4.37
N ARG A 110 9.64 -16.56 5.13
CA ARG A 110 8.73 -17.57 5.66
C ARG A 110 7.49 -17.61 4.79
N THR A 111 7.11 -18.82 4.39
CA THR A 111 5.93 -19.07 3.58
C THR A 111 4.93 -19.78 4.48
N ALA A 112 3.72 -19.24 4.63
CA ALA A 112 2.67 -19.79 5.51
C ALA A 112 3.09 -19.92 6.99
N MET A 113 3.57 -18.83 7.60
CA MET A 113 3.80 -18.77 9.04
C MET A 113 2.46 -18.64 9.77
N GLY A 114 2.19 -19.53 10.72
CA GLY A 114 1.02 -19.47 11.59
C GLY A 114 1.28 -18.65 12.85
N PHE A 115 0.25 -18.50 13.68
CA PHE A 115 0.36 -17.84 14.98
C PHE A 115 1.31 -18.59 15.92
N ASP A 116 1.20 -19.92 15.99
CA ASP A 116 2.05 -20.77 16.83
C ASP A 116 3.53 -20.64 16.45
N ASP A 117 3.85 -20.66 15.14
CA ASP A 117 5.20 -20.44 14.63
C ASP A 117 5.73 -19.04 14.96
N ALA A 118 4.89 -18.00 14.84
CA ALA A 118 5.26 -16.61 15.11
C ALA A 118 5.46 -16.32 16.61
N GLU A 119 4.87 -17.13 17.49
CA GLU A 119 5.12 -17.09 18.94
C GLU A 119 6.32 -17.94 19.36
N ALA A 120 6.57 -19.07 18.67
CA ALA A 120 7.68 -19.96 18.96
C ALA A 120 9.03 -19.46 18.39
N GLU A 121 9.03 -18.80 17.23
CA GLU A 121 10.24 -18.23 16.63
C GLU A 121 10.52 -16.81 17.12
N GLU A 122 11.80 -16.49 17.30
CA GLU A 122 12.20 -15.12 17.59
C GLU A 122 12.02 -14.22 16.35
N PRO A 123 11.35 -13.06 16.50
CA PRO A 123 11.21 -12.12 15.39
C PRO A 123 12.56 -11.55 14.99
N LEU A 124 12.77 -11.39 13.68
CA LEU A 124 14.02 -10.82 13.17
C LEU A 124 14.23 -9.39 13.69
N GLN A 125 13.12 -8.65 13.77
CA GLN A 125 13.01 -7.35 14.38
C GLN A 125 11.59 -7.15 14.89
N ALA A 126 11.46 -6.74 16.13
CA ALA A 126 10.23 -6.23 16.70
C ALA A 126 10.21 -4.69 16.59
N LEU A 127 9.07 -4.15 16.17
CA LEU A 127 8.86 -2.73 15.94
C LEU A 127 7.72 -2.25 16.83
N PRO A 128 7.98 -1.48 17.89
CA PRO A 128 6.93 -0.84 18.65
C PRO A 128 6.30 0.30 17.84
N LEU A 129 4.98 0.40 17.84
CA LEU A 129 4.18 1.41 17.18
C LEU A 129 3.70 2.45 18.19
N ASP A 130 4.52 3.46 18.42
CA ASP A 130 4.11 4.66 19.14
C ASP A 130 3.11 5.50 18.33
N GLU A 131 2.41 6.43 18.98
CA GLU A 131 1.41 7.33 18.38
C GLU A 131 1.87 8.05 17.09
N ALA A 132 3.15 8.43 17.03
CA ALA A 132 3.74 9.04 15.83
C ALA A 132 3.83 8.06 14.65
N ARG A 133 4.18 6.79 14.93
CA ARG A 133 4.36 5.74 13.92
C ARG A 133 3.04 5.33 13.30
N ARG A 134 2.00 5.11 14.11
CA ARG A 134 0.62 4.85 13.63
C ARG A 134 -0.04 6.04 12.92
N SER A 135 0.50 7.25 13.08
CA SER A 135 0.11 8.42 12.25
C SER A 135 0.84 8.49 10.91
N GLY A 136 1.66 7.50 10.56
CA GLY A 136 2.37 7.41 9.28
C GLY A 136 3.85 7.77 9.33
N ALA A 137 4.45 7.86 10.51
CA ALA A 137 5.90 8.02 10.59
C ALA A 137 6.63 6.72 10.16
N PRO A 138 7.74 6.83 9.41
CA PRO A 138 8.48 5.66 8.94
C PRO A 138 9.20 4.92 10.07
N LEU A 139 8.98 3.62 10.13
CA LEU A 139 9.66 2.65 10.98
C LEU A 139 10.96 2.21 10.30
N LEU A 140 12.11 2.61 10.86
CA LEU A 140 13.40 2.22 10.33
C LEU A 140 13.71 0.76 10.67
N LEU A 141 14.06 -0.02 9.63
CA LEU A 141 14.48 -1.40 9.78
C LEU A 141 16.01 -1.51 9.86
N GLN A 142 16.48 -2.63 10.40
CA GLN A 142 17.89 -3.01 10.32
C GLN A 142 18.23 -3.47 8.90
N TYR A 143 18.38 -2.53 7.97
CA TYR A 143 18.67 -2.78 6.54
C TYR A 143 19.67 -3.91 6.28
N VAL A 144 20.71 -4.05 7.11
CA VAL A 144 21.71 -5.14 7.06
C VAL A 144 21.12 -6.55 7.12
N LYS A 145 20.03 -6.77 7.87
CA LYS A 145 19.31 -8.03 7.96
C LYS A 145 18.27 -8.18 6.84
N PHE A 146 17.76 -7.06 6.33
CA PHE A 146 16.72 -7.00 5.32
C PHE A 146 17.29 -6.78 3.90
N GLN A 147 18.42 -7.42 3.56
CA GLN A 147 19.07 -7.33 2.24
C GLN A 147 18.44 -8.21 1.15
N ASN A 148 17.76 -9.29 1.53
CA ASN A 148 17.22 -10.26 0.58
C ASN A 148 15.85 -10.75 1.06
N VAL A 149 14.84 -9.93 0.82
CA VAL A 149 13.46 -10.16 1.25
C VAL A 149 12.63 -10.58 0.05
N SER A 150 12.21 -11.84 0.01
CA SER A 150 11.25 -12.33 -1.00
C SER A 150 9.82 -12.35 -0.44
N THR A 151 9.69 -12.74 0.82
CA THR A 151 8.43 -12.74 1.57
C THR A 151 8.68 -12.12 2.93
N LEU A 152 7.76 -11.30 3.41
CA LEU A 152 7.78 -10.67 4.72
C LEU A 152 6.48 -11.00 5.44
N THR A 153 6.58 -11.59 6.62
CA THR A 153 5.44 -11.80 7.51
C THR A 153 5.48 -10.77 8.64
N LEU A 154 4.36 -10.08 8.83
CA LEU A 154 4.11 -9.14 9.91
C LEU A 154 3.15 -9.81 10.88
N PHE A 155 3.57 -9.98 12.12
CA PHE A 155 2.75 -10.52 13.19
C PHE A 155 2.52 -9.44 14.25
N ALA A 156 1.26 -9.15 14.53
CA ALA A 156 0.83 -8.29 15.61
C ALA A 156 0.28 -9.17 16.75
N PRO A 157 1.01 -9.36 17.86
CA PRO A 157 0.53 -10.14 18.98
C PRO A 157 -0.50 -9.38 19.84
N SER A 158 -0.42 -8.04 19.88
CA SER A 158 -1.25 -7.21 20.77
C SER A 158 -1.53 -5.81 20.20
N ASN A 159 -2.52 -5.11 20.77
CA ASN A 159 -2.87 -3.73 20.38
C ASN A 159 -2.68 -2.67 21.49
N GLN A 160 -2.71 -1.39 21.10
CA GLN A 160 -2.42 -0.24 21.98
C GLN A 160 -3.52 0.07 23.01
N GLU A 161 -4.77 -0.28 22.75
CA GLU A 161 -5.93 0.21 23.52
C GLU A 161 -6.83 -0.91 24.08
N GLU A 162 -6.25 -2.08 24.37
CA GLU A 162 -6.97 -3.28 24.87
C GLU A 162 -8.31 -3.50 24.12
N SER A 163 -8.29 -3.16 22.83
CA SER A 163 -9.46 -3.23 21.97
C SER A 163 -9.68 -4.69 21.59
N GLU A 164 -10.93 -5.10 21.44
CA GLU A 164 -11.23 -6.49 21.03
C GLU A 164 -10.73 -6.78 19.61
N VAL A 165 -10.53 -5.73 18.79
CA VAL A 165 -10.10 -5.84 17.40
C VAL A 165 -8.93 -4.91 17.08
N THR A 166 -8.02 -5.39 16.24
CA THR A 166 -6.90 -4.65 15.69
C THR A 166 -7.27 -4.11 14.31
N THR A 167 -7.09 -2.81 14.10
CA THR A 167 -7.45 -2.12 12.85
C THR A 167 -6.23 -1.46 12.21
N LEU A 168 -6.10 -1.59 10.88
CA LEU A 168 -4.99 -1.07 10.09
C LEU A 168 -5.52 -0.41 8.81
N HIS A 169 -5.13 0.83 8.55
CA HIS A 169 -5.64 1.61 7.41
C HIS A 169 -4.70 1.62 6.21
N ARG A 170 -3.39 1.72 6.47
CA ARG A 170 -2.38 1.75 5.40
C ARG A 170 -1.14 1.01 5.80
N LEU A 171 -0.58 0.26 4.86
CA LEU A 171 0.71 -0.41 5.03
C LEU A 171 1.54 -0.23 3.77
N ARG A 172 2.74 0.34 3.93
CA ARG A 172 3.66 0.64 2.83
C ARG A 172 5.08 0.21 3.19
N PHE A 173 5.79 -0.28 2.18
CA PHE A 173 7.15 -0.75 2.30
C PHE A 173 8.06 0.09 1.43
N PHE A 174 9.16 0.55 2.01
CA PHE A 174 10.13 1.41 1.34
C PHE A 174 11.49 0.75 1.31
N GLY A 175 12.15 0.84 0.17
CA GLY A 175 13.46 0.25 0.01
C GLY A 175 13.98 0.31 -1.42
N SER A 176 14.63 -0.75 -1.85
CA SER A 176 15.13 -0.88 -3.22
C SER A 176 15.03 -2.32 -3.67
N VAL A 177 14.68 -2.54 -4.93
CA VAL A 177 14.72 -3.89 -5.50
C VAL A 177 16.14 -4.44 -5.46
N HIS A 178 16.29 -5.74 -5.17
CA HIS A 178 17.58 -6.38 -5.25
C HIS A 178 17.90 -6.52 -6.74
N ASP A 179 18.84 -5.69 -7.22
CA ASP A 179 19.24 -5.63 -8.62
C ASP A 179 19.86 -6.97 -9.03
N THR A 180 19.01 -7.89 -9.45
CA THR A 180 19.45 -9.12 -10.09
C THR A 180 19.38 -8.83 -11.57
N THR A 181 20.42 -8.18 -12.08
CA THR A 181 20.75 -7.95 -13.50
C THR A 181 19.80 -8.65 -14.48
N ASN A 182 18.68 -8.01 -14.84
CA ASN A 182 17.84 -8.52 -15.91
C ASN A 182 18.49 -8.09 -17.23
N MET A 183 19.39 -8.94 -17.75
CA MET A 183 20.04 -8.80 -19.06
C MET A 183 19.06 -9.02 -20.24
N LYS A 184 17.85 -8.46 -20.17
CA LYS A 184 16.86 -8.47 -21.27
C LYS A 184 16.78 -7.13 -22.01
N GLU A 185 17.81 -6.30 -21.90
CA GLU A 185 18.00 -5.12 -22.75
C GLU A 185 19.18 -5.31 -23.73
N PHE A 186 19.30 -6.49 -24.34
CA PHE A 186 20.06 -6.61 -25.58
C PHE A 186 19.22 -5.99 -26.70
N LYS A 187 19.45 -4.70 -26.98
CA LYS A 187 19.11 -4.10 -28.28
C LYS A 187 19.69 -4.99 -29.37
N ARG A 188 18.83 -5.67 -30.15
CA ARG A 188 19.23 -6.26 -31.41
C ARG A 188 19.48 -5.10 -32.38
N VAL A 189 20.74 -4.67 -32.46
CA VAL A 189 21.21 -3.78 -33.53
C VAL A 189 21.20 -4.62 -34.80
N GLY A 190 20.29 -4.30 -35.71
CA GLY A 190 20.17 -4.87 -37.04
C GLY A 190 19.72 -3.77 -37.99
#